data_AF-A0A7W2I317-F1
#
_entry.id   AF-A0A7W2I317-F1
#
_cell.length_a   1.000
_cell.length_b   1.000
_cell.length_c   1.000
_cell.angle_alpha   90.00
_cell.angle_beta   90.00
_cell.angle_gamma   90.00
#
_symmetry.space_group_name_H-M   'P 1'
#
loop_
_entity.id
_entity.type
_entity.pdbx_description
1 polymer ?
#
loop_
_entity_poly.entity_id
_entity_poly.type
_entity_poly.pdbx_seq_one_letter_code
_entity_poly.pdbx_strand_id
1 'polypeptide(L)'
;MTTLPPTAFGLGPLPGTDLAQAADVVLSESPLPHVPQLPDRGAGSDLIGRTAAMLEIPVARGPRGWRVAARARKDADRMERDLDHLEELWHGKADTVKVQLAGPFTLAAEIEMANGHRMITDPGALRDLTDALLEVCVGHRRDVERRFGKSVLQLDEPRLPEVVAGTLQGATDFETIRAIPEPEETLARFGEHLLHTPKLVDVPWLTCDPRRAGKDALARLLDAGTRIAIPVMAPRELYNLFDELQLDPATTTVDVYAEPAATLVDSAANYRAAREMAEALTVEA
;
A
#
# COMPACT_ATOMS: atom_id res chain seq x y z
N MET A 1 17.94 0.51 3.87
CA MET A 1 17.32 1.42 4.84
C MET A 1 17.49 2.83 4.33
N THR A 2 16.53 3.27 3.52
CA THR A 2 16.31 4.71 3.39
C THR A 2 15.79 5.11 4.77
N THR A 3 16.69 5.54 5.64
CA THR A 3 16.40 5.90 7.04
C THR A 3 15.53 7.16 7.05
N LEU A 4 14.27 7.00 6.70
CA LEU A 4 13.26 8.03 6.91
C LEU A 4 13.07 8.17 8.40
N PRO A 5 13.10 9.39 8.95
CA PRO A 5 12.65 9.59 10.31
C PRO A 5 11.20 9.10 10.46
N PRO A 6 10.74 8.84 11.69
CA PRO A 6 9.31 8.67 11.96
C PRO A 6 8.51 9.76 11.25
N THR A 7 7.44 9.38 10.56
CA THR A 7 6.70 10.31 9.70
C THR A 7 5.22 9.97 9.64
N ALA A 8 4.45 10.84 8.99
CA ALA A 8 3.05 10.60 8.69
C ALA A 8 2.80 10.53 7.18
N PHE A 9 1.84 9.69 6.77
CA PHE A 9 1.52 9.49 5.35
C PHE A 9 0.07 9.04 5.11
N GLY A 10 -0.43 9.23 3.90
CA GLY A 10 -1.73 8.74 3.47
C GLY A 10 -1.72 7.33 2.90
N LEU A 11 -2.72 6.49 3.19
CA LEU A 11 -2.75 5.10 2.67
C LEU A 11 -3.04 4.97 1.17
N GLY A 12 -3.49 6.03 0.49
CA GLY A 12 -3.49 6.08 -0.98
C GLY A 12 -4.80 6.53 -1.62
N PRO A 13 -5.94 5.84 -1.40
CA PRO A 13 -7.21 6.19 -2.03
C PRO A 13 -7.74 7.55 -1.61
N LEU A 14 -8.03 8.39 -2.60
CA LEU A 14 -8.65 9.69 -2.46
C LEU A 14 -9.97 9.74 -3.27
N PRO A 15 -10.99 10.44 -2.77
CA PRO A 15 -12.26 10.56 -3.46
C PRO A 15 -12.18 11.52 -4.65
N GLY A 16 -13.06 11.32 -5.63
CA GLY A 16 -13.18 12.18 -6.80
C GLY A 16 -12.24 11.80 -7.94
N THR A 17 -12.26 12.61 -9.00
CA THR A 17 -11.65 12.29 -10.30
C THR A 17 -10.56 13.25 -10.75
N ASP A 18 -10.40 14.37 -10.05
CA ASP A 18 -9.46 15.44 -10.39
C ASP A 18 -8.09 15.19 -9.75
N LEU A 19 -7.12 14.81 -10.59
CA LEU A 19 -5.74 14.56 -10.15
C LEU A 19 -5.07 15.81 -9.59
N ALA A 20 -5.33 16.99 -10.16
CA ALA A 20 -4.67 18.21 -9.73
C ALA A 20 -5.13 18.64 -8.33
N GLN A 21 -6.44 18.56 -8.06
CA GLN A 21 -6.98 18.82 -6.72
C GLN A 21 -6.46 17.82 -5.69
N ALA A 22 -6.43 16.53 -6.04
CA ALA A 22 -5.88 15.50 -5.15
C ALA A 22 -4.39 15.72 -4.87
N ALA A 23 -3.61 16.07 -5.90
CA ALA A 23 -2.18 16.35 -5.79
C ALA A 23 -1.88 17.58 -4.93
N ASP A 24 -2.71 18.62 -4.99
CA ASP A 24 -2.59 19.82 -4.16
C ASP A 24 -2.82 19.51 -2.68
N VAL A 25 -3.88 18.73 -2.37
CA VAL A 25 -4.17 18.27 -1.01
C VAL A 25 -3.03 17.42 -0.46
N VAL A 26 -2.55 16.44 -1.23
CA VAL A 26 -1.48 15.54 -0.79
C VAL A 26 -0.19 16.31 -0.52
N LEU A 27 0.22 17.19 -1.43
CA LEU A 27 1.44 17.98 -1.26
C LEU A 27 1.34 18.95 -0.08
N SER A 28 0.17 19.54 0.15
CA SER A 28 -0.01 20.58 1.16
C SER A 28 -0.13 20.02 2.58
N GLU A 29 -0.70 18.82 2.75
CA GLU A 29 -1.07 18.31 4.07
C GLU A 29 -0.26 17.08 4.50
N SER A 30 0.29 16.29 3.57
CA SER A 30 1.03 15.06 3.92
C SER A 30 2.53 15.30 4.07
N PRO A 31 3.15 14.95 5.22
CA PRO A 31 4.61 15.05 5.39
C PRO A 31 5.41 14.17 4.43
N LEU A 32 4.82 13.07 3.97
CA LEU A 32 5.36 12.22 2.92
C LEU A 32 4.36 12.21 1.75
N PRO A 33 4.45 13.19 0.81
CA PRO A 33 3.59 13.26 -0.35
C PRO A 33 3.59 11.95 -1.13
N HIS A 34 2.43 11.56 -1.64
CA HIS A 34 2.26 10.29 -2.32
C HIS A 34 1.52 10.45 -3.65
N VAL A 35 1.81 9.57 -4.61
CA VAL A 35 1.05 9.56 -5.88
C VAL A 35 -0.43 9.30 -5.56
N PRO A 36 -1.36 10.22 -5.91
CA PRO A 36 -2.78 10.02 -5.61
C PRO A 36 -3.33 8.72 -6.22
N GLN A 37 -4.19 8.00 -5.49
CA GLN A 37 -5.01 6.95 -6.07
C GLN A 37 -6.46 7.43 -6.18
N LEU A 38 -7.00 7.48 -7.40
CA LEU A 38 -8.34 8.00 -7.69
C LEU A 38 -9.21 6.93 -8.38
N PRO A 39 -9.73 5.95 -7.63
CA PRO A 39 -10.58 4.88 -8.17
C PRO A 39 -11.81 5.41 -8.94
N ASP A 40 -12.35 6.56 -8.54
CA ASP A 40 -13.54 7.16 -9.18
C ASP A 40 -13.29 7.61 -10.63
N ARG A 41 -12.03 7.67 -11.09
CA ARG A 41 -11.68 7.89 -12.52
C ARG A 41 -12.05 6.71 -13.42
N GLY A 42 -12.64 5.66 -12.84
CA GLY A 42 -13.22 4.53 -13.54
C GLY A 42 -12.24 3.37 -13.73
N ALA A 43 -12.68 2.39 -14.52
CA ALA A 43 -11.99 1.10 -14.67
C ALA A 43 -10.50 1.26 -14.99
N GLY A 44 -9.65 0.60 -14.20
CA GLY A 44 -8.21 0.72 -14.34
C GLY A 44 -7.56 1.77 -13.45
N SER A 45 -8.34 2.58 -12.74
CA SER A 45 -7.84 3.55 -11.76
C SER A 45 -7.88 3.00 -10.33
N ASP A 46 -8.58 1.88 -10.12
CA ASP A 46 -8.53 1.11 -8.89
C ASP A 46 -7.15 0.47 -8.67
N LEU A 47 -6.86 0.09 -7.43
CA LEU A 47 -5.60 -0.48 -6.98
C LEU A 47 -5.08 -1.61 -7.89
N ILE A 48 -5.95 -2.54 -8.27
CA ILE A 48 -5.58 -3.70 -9.10
C ILE A 48 -5.33 -3.23 -10.53
N GLY A 49 -6.28 -2.49 -11.11
CA GLY A 49 -6.22 -2.05 -12.49
C GLY A 49 -5.03 -1.17 -12.82
N ARG A 50 -4.65 -0.26 -11.93
CA ARG A 50 -3.51 0.63 -12.12
C ARG A 50 -2.17 -0.10 -12.04
N THR A 51 -2.06 -1.05 -11.11
CA THR A 51 -0.85 -1.85 -10.93
C THR A 51 -0.70 -2.84 -12.09
N ALA A 52 -1.78 -3.52 -12.46
CA ALA A 52 -1.79 -4.51 -13.53
C ALA A 52 -1.54 -3.90 -14.91
N ALA A 53 -1.86 -2.62 -15.12
CA ALA A 53 -1.56 -1.89 -16.35
C ALA A 53 -0.04 -1.71 -16.59
N MET A 54 0.78 -1.82 -15.55
CA MET A 54 2.23 -1.66 -15.61
C MET A 54 2.96 -2.99 -15.83
N LEU A 55 2.30 -4.12 -15.60
CA LEU A 55 2.88 -5.46 -15.78
C LEU A 55 3.11 -5.75 -17.26
N GLU A 56 4.16 -6.51 -17.56
CA GLU A 56 4.34 -7.09 -18.90
C GLU A 56 3.25 -8.14 -19.23
N ILE A 57 2.70 -8.78 -18.19
CA ILE A 57 1.56 -9.69 -18.30
C ILE A 57 0.33 -8.87 -18.71
N PRO A 58 -0.26 -9.10 -19.90
CA PRO A 58 -1.39 -8.29 -20.31
C PRO A 58 -2.62 -8.62 -19.47
N VAL A 59 -3.17 -7.64 -18.78
CA VAL A 59 -4.37 -7.80 -17.95
C VAL A 59 -5.45 -6.83 -18.42
N ALA A 60 -6.70 -7.32 -18.53
CA ALA A 60 -7.85 -6.51 -18.92
C ALA A 60 -9.06 -6.80 -18.04
N ARG A 61 -10.03 -5.89 -18.04
CA ARG A 61 -11.30 -6.09 -17.34
C ARG A 61 -12.12 -7.16 -18.06
N GLY A 62 -12.51 -8.20 -17.34
CA GLY A 62 -13.45 -9.23 -17.74
C GLY A 62 -14.82 -9.07 -17.07
N PRO A 63 -15.77 -10.01 -17.30
CA PRO A 63 -17.11 -9.94 -16.73
C PRO A 63 -17.16 -10.04 -15.20
N ARG A 64 -16.25 -10.82 -14.60
CA ARG A 64 -16.21 -11.09 -13.14
C ARG A 64 -15.15 -10.28 -12.39
N GLY A 65 -14.17 -9.73 -13.10
CA GLY A 65 -13.01 -9.11 -12.45
C GLY A 65 -11.89 -8.82 -13.44
N TRP A 66 -10.67 -8.77 -12.94
CA TRP A 66 -9.47 -8.65 -13.76
C TRP A 66 -9.07 -10.01 -14.31
N ARG A 67 -8.56 -10.07 -15.55
CA ARG A 67 -8.10 -11.32 -16.14
C ARG A 67 -6.93 -11.11 -17.09
N VAL A 68 -6.10 -12.13 -17.24
CA VAL A 68 -5.08 -12.20 -18.29
C VAL A 68 -5.77 -12.07 -19.66
N ALA A 69 -5.15 -11.27 -20.53
CA ALA A 69 -5.65 -10.90 -21.84
C ALA A 69 -4.61 -11.19 -22.93
N ALA A 70 -5.04 -11.18 -24.18
CA ALA A 70 -4.15 -11.41 -25.32
C ALA A 70 -3.29 -10.18 -25.68
N ARG A 71 -3.66 -8.98 -25.21
CA ARG A 71 -2.99 -7.72 -25.52
C ARG A 71 -3.09 -6.75 -24.34
N ALA A 72 -2.08 -5.89 -24.23
CA ALA A 72 -2.05 -4.82 -23.24
C ALA A 72 -3.21 -3.84 -23.47
N ARG A 73 -3.59 -3.13 -22.40
CA ARG A 73 -4.68 -2.15 -22.42
C ARG A 73 -4.25 -0.88 -23.13
N LYS A 74 -5.24 -0.14 -23.63
CA LYS A 74 -5.02 1.18 -24.25
C LYS A 74 -4.51 2.22 -23.28
N ASP A 75 -4.80 2.08 -21.99
CA ASP A 75 -4.44 3.03 -20.93
C ASP A 75 -3.29 2.51 -20.04
N ALA A 76 -2.40 1.69 -20.62
CA ALA A 76 -1.15 1.27 -19.97
C ALA A 76 -0.23 2.47 -19.63
N ASP A 77 -0.33 3.54 -20.41
CA ASP A 77 0.41 4.80 -20.24
C ASP A 77 -0.18 5.72 -19.16
N ARG A 78 -1.29 5.34 -18.49
CA ARG A 78 -1.98 6.23 -17.55
C ARG A 78 -1.08 6.64 -16.38
N MET A 79 -0.31 5.72 -15.83
CA MET A 79 0.62 6.02 -14.74
C MET A 79 1.66 7.05 -15.19
N GLU A 80 2.25 6.87 -16.39
CA GLU A 80 3.22 7.79 -16.95
C GLU A 80 2.63 9.20 -17.12
N ARG A 81 1.43 9.30 -17.70
CA ARG A 81 0.71 10.58 -17.85
C ARG A 81 0.35 11.23 -16.52
N ASP A 82 -0.04 10.43 -15.52
CA ASP A 82 -0.32 10.94 -14.19
C ASP A 82 0.98 11.46 -13.53
N LEU A 83 2.11 10.76 -13.69
CA LEU A 83 3.42 11.23 -13.19
C LEU A 83 3.93 12.48 -13.92
N ASP A 84 3.72 12.60 -15.23
CA ASP A 84 4.03 13.82 -15.99
C ASP A 84 3.28 15.03 -15.42
N HIS A 85 1.97 14.87 -15.18
CA HIS A 85 1.15 15.93 -14.62
C HIS A 85 1.57 16.28 -13.18
N LEU A 86 1.92 15.28 -12.36
CA LEU A 86 2.41 15.52 -11.01
C LEU A 86 3.77 16.24 -11.02
N GLU A 87 4.66 15.92 -11.96
CA GLU A 87 5.96 16.60 -12.13
C GLU A 87 5.79 18.10 -12.38
N GLU A 88 4.81 18.48 -13.21
CA GLU A 88 4.45 19.88 -13.43
C GLU A 88 3.92 20.56 -12.16
N LEU A 89 3.03 19.90 -11.41
CA LEU A 89 2.38 20.47 -10.22
C LEU A 89 3.34 20.61 -9.02
N TRP A 90 4.22 19.63 -8.84
CA TRP A 90 5.10 19.49 -7.68
C TRP A 90 6.53 19.98 -7.92
N HIS A 91 6.83 20.56 -9.08
CA HIS A 91 8.18 21.00 -9.46
C HIS A 91 8.91 21.73 -8.33
N GLY A 92 9.96 21.10 -7.79
CA GLY A 92 10.81 21.63 -6.72
C GLY A 92 10.18 21.68 -5.32
N LYS A 93 9.02 21.04 -5.10
CA LYS A 93 8.26 21.08 -3.84
C LYS A 93 8.29 19.76 -3.06
N ALA A 94 8.61 18.65 -3.71
CA ALA A 94 8.79 17.34 -3.08
C ALA A 94 10.19 16.82 -3.40
N ASP A 95 10.87 16.24 -2.41
CA ASP A 95 12.18 15.58 -2.54
C ASP A 95 12.12 14.08 -2.22
N THR A 96 10.99 13.62 -1.68
CA THR A 96 10.68 12.24 -1.35
C THR A 96 9.20 11.99 -1.62
N VAL A 97 8.89 11.00 -2.45
CA VAL A 97 7.50 10.64 -2.80
C VAL A 97 7.21 9.19 -2.47
N LYS A 98 6.09 8.93 -1.79
CA LYS A 98 5.60 7.57 -1.59
C LYS A 98 4.79 7.10 -2.80
N VAL A 99 5.12 5.92 -3.29
CA VAL A 99 4.38 5.20 -4.34
C VAL A 99 3.68 3.98 -3.73
N GLN A 100 2.52 3.62 -4.26
CA GLN A 100 1.74 2.48 -3.78
C GLN A 100 1.36 1.60 -4.96
N LEU A 101 1.52 0.29 -4.78
CA LEU A 101 1.12 -0.73 -5.75
C LEU A 101 0.40 -1.86 -5.02
N ALA A 102 -0.46 -2.59 -5.73
CA ALA A 102 -1.02 -3.82 -5.20
C ALA A 102 0.11 -4.84 -4.98
N GLY A 103 0.08 -5.54 -3.86
CA GLY A 103 1.03 -6.62 -3.58
C GLY A 103 0.78 -7.89 -4.39
N PRO A 104 1.76 -8.81 -4.44
CA PRO A 104 1.70 -10.01 -5.28
C PRO A 104 0.53 -10.94 -4.94
N PHE A 105 0.18 -11.10 -3.66
CA PHE A 105 -0.88 -12.02 -3.25
C PHE A 105 -2.26 -11.45 -3.59
N THR A 106 -2.46 -10.16 -3.38
CA THR A 106 -3.69 -9.47 -3.78
C THR A 106 -3.86 -9.46 -5.30
N LEU A 107 -2.81 -9.17 -6.07
CA LEU A 107 -2.89 -9.27 -7.53
C LEU A 107 -3.23 -10.70 -7.98
N ALA A 108 -2.54 -11.70 -7.44
CA ALA A 108 -2.79 -13.10 -7.78
C ALA A 108 -4.19 -13.56 -7.40
N ALA A 109 -4.73 -13.05 -6.30
CA ALA A 109 -6.08 -13.34 -5.85
C ALA A 109 -7.14 -12.64 -6.72
N GLU A 110 -6.86 -11.49 -7.33
CA GLU A 110 -7.85 -10.69 -8.06
C GLU A 110 -7.78 -10.86 -9.59
N ILE A 111 -6.71 -11.45 -10.13
CA ILE A 111 -6.52 -11.68 -11.57
C ILE A 111 -6.84 -13.12 -11.93
N GLU A 112 -7.77 -13.30 -12.87
CA GLU A 112 -8.12 -14.60 -13.46
C GLU A 112 -7.19 -14.96 -14.63
N MET A 113 -6.81 -16.21 -14.73
CA MET A 113 -6.17 -16.81 -15.90
C MET A 113 -7.20 -17.09 -17.01
N ALA A 114 -6.72 -17.46 -18.20
CA ALA A 114 -7.59 -17.75 -19.34
C ALA A 114 -8.58 -18.91 -19.11
N ASN A 115 -8.25 -19.84 -18.19
CA ASN A 115 -9.12 -20.95 -17.78
C ASN A 115 -10.19 -20.54 -16.75
N GLY A 116 -10.22 -19.27 -16.30
CA GLY A 116 -11.21 -18.75 -15.36
C GLY A 116 -10.87 -18.91 -13.87
N HIS A 117 -9.78 -19.61 -13.53
CA HIS A 117 -9.24 -19.68 -12.17
C HIS A 117 -8.38 -18.45 -11.86
N ARG A 118 -8.29 -18.05 -10.59
CA ARG A 118 -7.41 -16.96 -10.13
C ARG A 118 -5.94 -17.37 -10.21
N MET A 119 -5.03 -16.46 -10.52
CA MET A 119 -3.59 -16.76 -10.62
C MET A 119 -3.01 -17.36 -9.33
N ILE A 120 -3.57 -17.01 -8.16
CA ILE A 120 -3.17 -17.56 -6.86
C ILE A 120 -3.31 -19.09 -6.77
N THR A 121 -4.12 -19.73 -7.62
CA THR A 121 -4.30 -21.19 -7.60
C THR A 121 -3.15 -21.95 -8.27
N ASP A 122 -2.32 -21.28 -9.06
CA ASP A 122 -1.16 -21.84 -9.74
C ASP A 122 0.14 -21.24 -9.18
N PRO A 123 0.98 -22.02 -8.48
CA PRO A 123 2.25 -21.53 -7.94
C PRO A 123 3.22 -20.98 -9.00
N GLY A 124 3.17 -21.48 -10.24
CA GLY A 124 3.93 -20.95 -11.36
C GLY A 124 3.42 -19.57 -11.76
N ALA A 125 2.11 -19.40 -11.89
CA ALA A 125 1.52 -18.10 -12.20
C ALA A 125 1.78 -17.06 -11.10
N LEU A 126 1.72 -17.44 -9.82
CA LEU A 126 2.09 -16.57 -8.71
C LEU A 126 3.57 -16.15 -8.78
N ARG A 127 4.48 -17.08 -9.10
CA ARG A 127 5.90 -16.77 -9.27
C ARG A 127 6.12 -15.79 -10.41
N ASP A 128 5.58 -16.08 -11.59
CA ASP A 128 5.74 -15.22 -12.78
C ASP A 128 5.15 -13.83 -12.55
N LEU A 129 4.00 -13.73 -11.88
CA LEU A 129 3.41 -12.45 -11.48
C LEU A 129 4.27 -11.69 -10.48
N THR A 130 4.85 -12.38 -9.50
CA THR A 130 5.74 -11.77 -8.51
C THR A 130 6.99 -11.22 -9.18
N ASP A 131 7.56 -11.96 -10.13
CA ASP A 131 8.74 -11.55 -10.90
C ASP A 131 8.43 -10.31 -11.75
N ALA A 132 7.29 -10.31 -12.46
CA ALA A 132 6.83 -9.15 -13.21
C ALA A 132 6.56 -7.93 -12.31
N LEU A 133 5.99 -8.13 -11.11
CA LEU A 133 5.74 -7.04 -10.16
C LEU A 133 7.04 -6.46 -9.62
N LEU A 134 8.08 -7.28 -9.38
CA LEU A 134 9.38 -6.78 -8.95
C LEU A 134 9.98 -5.81 -9.97
N GLU A 135 9.92 -6.16 -11.26
CA GLU A 135 10.37 -5.28 -12.34
C GLU A 135 9.56 -3.98 -12.38
N VAL A 136 8.23 -4.05 -12.21
CA VAL A 136 7.36 -2.88 -12.10
C VAL A 136 7.75 -2.00 -10.92
N CYS A 137 7.97 -2.57 -9.73
CA CYS A 137 8.37 -1.82 -8.55
C CYS A 137 9.69 -1.08 -8.77
N VAL A 138 10.70 -1.76 -9.34
CA VAL A 138 12.01 -1.15 -9.63
C VAL A 138 11.87 -0.04 -10.69
N GLY A 139 11.17 -0.30 -11.78
CA GLY A 139 10.96 0.67 -12.86
C GLY A 139 10.17 1.90 -12.40
N HIS A 140 9.07 1.68 -11.67
CA HIS A 140 8.21 2.75 -11.17
C HIS A 140 8.93 3.64 -10.18
N ARG A 141 9.64 3.05 -9.21
CA ARG A 141 10.47 3.81 -8.27
C ARG A 141 11.51 4.63 -8.99
N ARG A 142 12.22 4.04 -9.97
CA ARG A 142 13.22 4.77 -10.76
C ARG A 142 12.64 5.96 -11.51
N ASP A 143 11.45 5.82 -12.11
CA ASP A 143 10.82 6.95 -12.81
C ASP A 143 10.38 8.04 -11.84
N VAL A 144 9.78 7.68 -10.70
CA VAL A 144 9.42 8.64 -9.64
C VAL A 144 10.67 9.31 -9.08
N GLU A 145 11.74 8.57 -8.84
CA GLU A 145 12.98 9.10 -8.29
C GLU A 145 13.67 10.09 -9.26
N ARG A 146 13.60 9.82 -10.56
CA ARG A 146 14.07 10.73 -11.61
C ARG A 146 13.33 12.07 -11.60
N ARG A 147 12.02 12.06 -11.30
CA ARG A 147 11.14 13.23 -11.36
C ARG A 147 11.12 14.03 -10.05
N PHE A 148 11.13 13.34 -8.91
CA PHE A 148 10.84 13.95 -7.60
C PHE A 148 11.90 13.72 -6.53
N GLY A 149 12.95 12.93 -6.77
CA GLY A 149 14.00 12.67 -5.77
C GLY A 149 13.99 11.26 -5.21
N LYS A 150 13.75 11.07 -3.91
CA LYS A 150 13.71 9.72 -3.30
C LYS A 150 12.31 9.11 -3.42
N SER A 151 12.21 7.78 -3.35
CA SER A 151 10.91 7.11 -3.28
C SER A 151 10.76 6.18 -2.09
N VAL A 152 9.51 6.01 -1.66
CA VAL A 152 9.08 5.03 -0.65
C VAL A 152 8.04 4.11 -1.29
N LEU A 153 8.29 2.80 -1.29
CA LEU A 153 7.32 1.84 -1.82
C LEU A 153 6.39 1.37 -0.70
N GLN A 154 5.10 1.40 -0.97
CA GLN A 154 4.08 0.69 -0.22
C GLN A 154 3.48 -0.41 -1.09
N LEU A 155 3.33 -1.61 -0.53
CA LEU A 155 2.57 -2.70 -1.13
C LEU A 155 1.25 -2.88 -0.39
N ASP A 156 0.15 -2.78 -1.12
CA ASP A 156 -1.20 -2.94 -0.58
C ASP A 156 -1.64 -4.40 -0.72
N GLU A 157 -1.85 -5.05 0.41
CA GLU A 157 -2.20 -6.46 0.53
C GLU A 157 -3.53 -6.69 1.29
N PRO A 158 -4.66 -6.12 0.82
CA PRO A 158 -5.97 -6.26 1.46
C PRO A 158 -6.50 -7.70 1.45
N ARG A 159 -6.11 -8.54 0.49
CA ARG A 159 -6.57 -9.95 0.38
C ARG A 159 -5.68 -10.93 1.13
N LEU A 160 -4.54 -10.48 1.64
CA LEU A 160 -3.57 -11.34 2.33
C LEU A 160 -4.14 -12.12 3.53
N PRO A 161 -5.02 -11.56 4.39
CA PRO A 161 -5.65 -12.34 5.45
C PRO A 161 -6.37 -13.60 4.94
N GLU A 162 -7.06 -13.49 3.80
CA GLU A 162 -7.83 -14.59 3.20
C GLU A 162 -6.92 -15.58 2.47
N VAL A 163 -5.83 -15.10 1.86
CA VAL A 163 -4.79 -15.93 1.25
C VAL A 163 -4.11 -16.80 2.31
N VAL A 164 -3.70 -16.20 3.43
CA VAL A 164 -3.04 -16.91 4.52
C VAL A 164 -3.98 -17.89 5.21
N ALA A 165 -5.26 -17.53 5.37
CA ALA A 165 -6.26 -18.41 5.98
C ALA A 165 -6.81 -19.49 5.03
N GLY A 166 -6.60 -19.37 3.72
CA GLY A 166 -7.22 -20.25 2.72
C GLY A 166 -8.74 -20.09 2.63
N THR A 167 -9.25 -18.87 2.84
CA THR A 167 -10.69 -18.55 2.85
C THR A 167 -11.16 -17.85 1.58
N LEU A 168 -10.24 -17.63 0.62
CA LEU A 168 -10.59 -17.13 -0.70
C LEU A 168 -11.58 -18.07 -1.41
N GLN A 169 -12.66 -17.48 -1.92
CA GLN A 169 -13.61 -18.19 -2.76
C GLN A 169 -13.00 -18.47 -4.14
N GLY A 170 -13.12 -19.72 -4.61
CA GLY A 170 -12.69 -20.13 -5.94
C GLY A 170 -13.59 -19.60 -7.06
N ALA A 171 -13.40 -20.10 -8.28
CA ALA A 171 -14.23 -19.71 -9.43
C ALA A 171 -15.67 -20.25 -9.33
N THR A 172 -15.86 -21.29 -8.50
CA THR A 172 -17.16 -21.88 -8.16
C THR A 172 -17.26 -22.02 -6.64
N ASP A 173 -18.49 -22.11 -6.12
CA ASP A 173 -18.75 -22.29 -4.67
C ASP A 173 -18.14 -23.58 -4.08
N PHE A 174 -17.75 -24.53 -4.93
CA PHE A 174 -17.15 -25.80 -4.55
C PHE A 174 -15.62 -25.82 -4.63
N GLU A 175 -15.01 -24.74 -5.12
CA GLU A 175 -13.57 -24.62 -5.25
C GLU A 175 -13.00 -23.85 -4.06
N THR A 176 -12.12 -24.50 -3.31
CA THR A 176 -11.36 -23.88 -2.23
C THR A 176 -9.93 -23.59 -2.67
N ILE A 177 -9.49 -22.36 -2.46
CA ILE A 177 -8.11 -21.95 -2.73
C ILE A 177 -7.28 -22.30 -1.50
N ARG A 178 -6.21 -23.07 -1.69
CA ARG A 178 -5.33 -23.50 -0.59
C ARG A 178 -4.70 -22.29 0.10
N ALA A 179 -4.58 -22.38 1.42
CA ALA A 179 -3.86 -21.41 2.23
C ALA A 179 -2.38 -21.30 1.81
N ILE A 180 -1.85 -20.08 1.83
CA ILE A 180 -0.41 -19.80 1.72
C ILE A 180 0.03 -19.21 3.06
N PRO A 181 0.48 -20.04 4.03
CA PRO A 181 0.63 -19.63 5.42
C PRO A 181 1.82 -18.70 5.67
N GLU A 182 2.86 -18.76 4.83
CA GLU A 182 4.15 -18.09 5.02
C GLU A 182 4.42 -17.10 3.86
N PRO A 183 3.75 -15.93 3.83
CA PRO A 183 3.94 -14.93 2.77
C PRO A 183 5.28 -14.19 2.84
N GLU A 184 5.99 -14.26 3.98
CA GLU A 184 7.15 -13.46 4.31
C GLU A 184 8.29 -13.62 3.30
N GLU A 185 8.58 -14.85 2.84
CA GLU A 185 9.65 -15.10 1.87
C GLU A 185 9.38 -14.40 0.54
N THR A 186 8.11 -14.38 0.10
CA THR A 186 7.72 -13.70 -1.14
C THR A 186 7.78 -12.18 -0.98
N LEU A 187 7.30 -11.65 0.15
CA LEU A 187 7.31 -10.21 0.44
C LEU A 187 8.73 -9.68 0.60
N ALA A 188 9.64 -10.44 1.22
CA ALA A 188 11.03 -10.06 1.40
C ALA A 188 11.77 -9.79 0.08
N ARG A 189 11.32 -10.38 -1.04
CA ARG A 189 11.90 -10.16 -2.38
C ARG A 189 11.80 -8.71 -2.86
N PHE A 190 10.81 -7.95 -2.36
CA PHE A 190 10.59 -6.54 -2.73
C PHE A 190 11.52 -5.57 -2.01
N GLY A 191 12.44 -6.10 -1.17
CA GLY A 191 13.37 -5.29 -0.40
C GLY A 191 12.63 -4.42 0.62
N GLU A 192 13.11 -3.19 0.81
CA GLU A 192 12.51 -2.25 1.76
C GLU A 192 11.20 -1.66 1.21
N HIS A 193 10.10 -2.00 1.85
CA HIS A 193 8.76 -1.53 1.53
C HIS A 193 7.91 -1.44 2.80
N LEU A 194 6.93 -0.53 2.78
CA LEU A 194 5.84 -0.49 3.74
C LEU A 194 4.77 -1.50 3.30
N LEU A 195 4.45 -2.48 4.12
CA LEU A 195 3.35 -3.39 3.87
C LEU A 195 2.05 -2.82 4.46
N HIS A 196 1.06 -2.53 3.61
CA HIS A 196 -0.28 -2.20 4.08
C HIS A 196 -1.19 -3.43 3.99
N THR A 197 -1.51 -4.02 5.14
CA THR A 197 -2.39 -5.19 5.21
C THR A 197 -3.18 -5.21 6.52
N PRO A 198 -4.39 -5.80 6.57
CA PRO A 198 -5.13 -5.97 7.82
C PRO A 198 -4.53 -6.98 8.80
N LYS A 199 -3.56 -7.80 8.37
CA LYS A 199 -2.98 -8.89 9.18
C LYS A 199 -1.56 -8.54 9.62
N LEU A 200 -1.23 -8.83 10.88
CA LEU A 200 0.16 -8.79 11.34
C LEU A 200 0.97 -9.91 10.67
N VAL A 201 2.08 -9.51 10.04
CA VAL A 201 3.04 -10.36 9.32
C VAL A 201 4.43 -9.93 9.74
N ASP A 202 5.37 -10.86 9.82
CA ASP A 202 6.75 -10.60 10.23
C ASP A 202 7.55 -9.99 9.08
N VAL A 203 7.35 -8.68 8.87
CA VAL A 203 8.04 -7.87 7.87
C VAL A 203 8.63 -6.62 8.52
N PRO A 204 9.70 -6.03 7.97
CA PRO A 204 10.40 -4.91 8.63
C PRO A 204 9.59 -3.62 8.81
N TRP A 205 8.55 -3.39 7.99
CA TRP A 205 7.71 -2.20 8.05
C TRP A 205 6.27 -2.52 7.65
N LEU A 206 5.29 -2.34 8.55
CA LEU A 206 3.88 -2.55 8.24
C LEU A 206 2.92 -1.58 8.93
N THR A 207 1.73 -1.44 8.35
CA THR A 207 0.60 -0.79 9.00
C THR A 207 -0.08 -1.73 9.99
N CYS A 208 -0.51 -1.23 11.13
CA CYS A 208 -1.28 -1.96 12.12
C CYS A 208 -2.33 -1.05 12.75
N ASP A 209 -3.58 -1.51 12.85
CA ASP A 209 -4.56 -0.92 13.77
C ASP A 209 -4.45 -1.66 15.13
N PRO A 210 -3.78 -1.09 16.14
CA PRO A 210 -3.58 -1.74 17.43
C PRO A 210 -4.89 -2.01 18.18
N ARG A 211 -5.99 -1.33 17.82
CA ARG A 211 -7.33 -1.57 18.38
C ARG A 211 -7.89 -2.94 17.98
N ARG A 212 -7.40 -3.50 16.86
CA ARG A 212 -7.88 -4.75 16.26
C ARG A 212 -6.82 -5.85 16.28
N ALA A 213 -5.55 -5.48 16.35
CA ALA A 213 -4.43 -6.40 16.29
C ALA A 213 -4.27 -7.21 17.59
N GLY A 214 -3.75 -8.42 17.47
CA GLY A 214 -3.37 -9.24 18.63
C GLY A 214 -2.16 -8.61 19.34
N LYS A 215 -2.32 -8.20 20.59
CA LYS A 215 -1.30 -7.47 21.36
C LYS A 215 0.02 -8.25 21.48
N ASP A 216 -0.03 -9.54 21.77
CA ASP A 216 1.16 -10.40 21.86
C ASP A 216 1.94 -10.45 20.54
N ALA A 217 1.23 -10.43 19.41
CA ALA A 217 1.85 -10.42 18.10
C ALA A 217 2.48 -9.08 17.77
N LEU A 218 1.82 -7.97 18.14
CA LEU A 218 2.35 -6.63 17.98
C LEU A 218 3.60 -6.40 18.85
N ALA A 219 3.57 -6.80 20.12
CA ALA A 219 4.71 -6.69 21.04
C ALA A 219 5.93 -7.44 20.49
N ARG A 220 5.75 -8.68 20.04
CA ARG A 220 6.82 -9.48 19.42
C ARG A 220 7.41 -8.82 18.17
N LEU A 221 6.60 -8.17 17.32
CA LEU A 221 7.10 -7.47 16.14
C LEU A 221 7.94 -6.25 16.53
N LEU A 222 7.49 -5.49 17.52
CA LEU A 222 8.23 -4.33 18.04
C LEU A 222 9.56 -4.76 18.69
N ASP A 223 9.56 -5.84 19.48
CA ASP A 223 10.78 -6.42 20.05
C ASP A 223 11.78 -6.88 18.97
N ALA A 224 11.27 -7.35 17.82
CA ALA A 224 12.08 -7.71 16.65
C ALA A 224 12.61 -6.50 15.87
N GLY A 225 12.26 -5.27 16.28
CA GLY A 225 12.67 -4.03 15.61
C GLY A 225 11.83 -3.68 14.39
N THR A 226 10.62 -4.24 14.27
CA THR A 226 9.69 -3.91 13.19
C THR A 226 9.22 -2.47 13.33
N ARG A 227 9.35 -1.68 12.26
CA ARG A 227 8.77 -0.34 12.18
C ARG A 227 7.25 -0.48 11.98
N ILE A 228 6.45 0.10 12.86
CA ILE A 228 4.99 0.02 12.77
C ILE A 228 4.42 1.39 12.42
N ALA A 229 3.42 1.42 11.54
CA ALA A 229 2.57 2.58 11.30
C ALA A 229 1.19 2.35 11.92
N ILE A 230 0.72 3.27 12.76
CA ILE A 230 -0.59 3.19 13.44
C ILE A 230 -1.55 4.27 12.92
N PRO A 231 -2.89 4.10 13.05
CA PRO A 231 -3.83 5.14 12.67
C PRO A 231 -3.72 6.32 13.63
N VAL A 232 -4.35 7.44 13.28
CA VAL A 232 -4.54 8.55 14.21
C VAL A 232 -5.34 8.09 15.43
N MET A 233 -4.85 8.44 16.62
CA MET A 233 -5.45 8.07 17.90
C MET A 233 -5.53 9.28 18.83
N ALA A 234 -6.47 9.26 19.77
CA ALA A 234 -6.46 10.26 20.83
C ALA A 234 -5.23 10.05 21.73
N PRO A 235 -4.60 11.11 22.29
CA PRO A 235 -3.40 10.96 23.12
C PRO A 235 -3.56 9.96 24.27
N ARG A 236 -4.70 9.98 24.97
CA ARG A 236 -5.00 9.02 26.03
C ARG A 236 -5.03 7.57 25.55
N GLU A 237 -5.53 7.33 24.34
CA GLU A 237 -5.58 6.00 23.76
C GLU A 237 -4.17 5.51 23.39
N LEU A 238 -3.33 6.41 22.87
CA LEU A 238 -1.94 6.13 22.55
C LEU A 238 -1.11 5.78 23.80
N TYR A 239 -1.25 6.56 24.88
CA TYR A 239 -0.57 6.25 26.15
C TYR A 239 -1.04 4.92 26.73
N ASN A 240 -2.35 4.66 26.74
CA ASN A 240 -2.86 3.37 27.18
C ASN A 240 -2.28 2.21 26.35
N LEU A 241 -2.13 2.39 25.03
CA LEU A 241 -1.53 1.39 24.16
C LEU A 241 -0.06 1.12 24.52
N PHE A 242 0.74 2.17 24.72
CA PHE A 242 2.13 2.03 25.13
C PHE A 242 2.27 1.38 26.51
N ASP A 243 1.46 1.78 27.48
CA ASP A 243 1.43 1.17 28.82
C ASP A 243 1.08 -0.31 28.74
N GLU A 244 0.05 -0.69 27.98
CA GLU A 244 -0.39 -2.08 27.81
C GLU A 244 0.66 -2.96 27.12
N LEU A 245 1.39 -2.40 26.14
CA LEU A 245 2.47 -3.09 25.43
C LEU A 245 3.82 -2.99 26.18
N GLN A 246 3.86 -2.29 27.32
CA GLN A 246 5.08 -2.01 28.09
C GLN A 246 6.18 -1.34 27.25
N LEU A 247 5.78 -0.47 26.32
CA LEU A 247 6.68 0.25 25.43
C LEU A 247 7.07 1.59 26.05
N ASP A 248 8.34 1.95 25.90
CA ASP A 248 8.79 3.29 26.22
C ASP A 248 8.52 4.23 25.03
N PRO A 249 7.59 5.22 25.15
CA PRO A 249 7.34 6.20 24.10
C PRO A 249 8.61 6.92 23.64
N ALA A 250 9.58 7.13 24.53
CA ALA A 250 10.79 7.89 24.21
C ALA A 250 11.75 7.11 23.28
N THR A 251 11.62 5.79 23.21
CA THR A 251 12.50 4.94 22.39
C THR A 251 11.79 4.24 21.25
N THR A 252 10.46 4.22 21.26
CA THR A 252 9.65 3.50 20.28
C THR A 252 9.32 4.41 19.10
N THR A 253 9.98 4.19 17.97
CA THR A 253 9.67 4.92 16.73
C THR A 253 8.44 4.33 16.05
N VAL A 254 7.36 5.12 15.95
CA VAL A 254 6.11 4.73 15.30
C VAL A 254 5.76 5.76 14.22
N ASP A 255 5.34 5.28 13.06
CA ASP A 255 4.77 6.14 12.01
C ASP A 255 3.26 6.31 12.20
N VAL A 256 2.69 7.34 11.59
CA VAL A 256 1.25 7.58 11.63
C VAL A 256 0.67 7.54 10.24
N TYR A 257 -0.34 6.72 10.01
CA TYR A 257 -1.07 6.73 8.74
C TYR A 257 -2.40 7.46 8.86
N ALA A 258 -2.72 8.23 7.82
CA ALA A 258 -4.04 8.83 7.63
C ALA A 258 -4.96 7.86 6.89
N GLU A 259 -6.17 7.65 7.44
CA GLU A 259 -7.20 6.82 6.83
C GLU A 259 -7.84 7.50 5.61
N PRO A 260 -8.28 6.74 4.60
CA PRO A 260 -9.08 7.27 3.50
C PRO A 260 -10.37 7.91 4.01
N ALA A 261 -10.86 8.93 3.30
CA ALA A 261 -12.11 9.60 3.62
C ALA A 261 -13.03 9.74 2.41
N ALA A 262 -14.31 10.03 2.67
CA ALA A 262 -15.32 10.16 1.62
C ALA A 262 -15.21 11.46 0.82
N THR A 263 -14.53 12.49 1.35
CA THR A 263 -14.31 13.78 0.68
C THR A 263 -12.84 14.19 0.73
N LEU A 264 -12.41 15.06 -0.21
CA LEU A 264 -11.05 15.60 -0.21
C LEU A 264 -10.79 16.49 1.01
N VAL A 265 -11.82 17.18 1.51
CA VAL A 265 -11.73 18.00 2.73
C VAL A 265 -11.45 17.14 3.95
N ASP A 266 -12.16 16.02 4.08
CA ASP A 266 -11.94 15.07 5.17
C ASP A 266 -10.58 14.36 5.02
N SER A 267 -10.14 14.09 3.78
CA SER A 267 -8.81 13.52 3.52
C SER A 267 -7.70 14.47 3.96
N ALA A 268 -7.83 15.77 3.66
CA ALA A 268 -6.94 16.81 4.13
C ALA A 268 -6.91 16.89 5.66
N ALA A 269 -8.07 16.81 6.31
CA ALA A 269 -8.17 16.79 7.77
C ALA A 269 -7.46 15.56 8.37
N ASN A 270 -7.62 14.38 7.77
CA ASN A 270 -6.94 13.15 8.20
C ASN A 270 -5.42 13.26 8.05
N TYR A 271 -4.92 13.84 6.95
CA TYR A 271 -3.49 14.09 6.78
C TYR A 271 -2.93 15.03 7.84
N ARG A 272 -3.64 16.13 8.14
CA ARG A 272 -3.25 17.08 9.17
C ARG A 272 -3.18 16.44 10.55
N ALA A 273 -4.21 15.67 10.92
CA ALA A 273 -4.24 14.97 12.19
C ALA A 273 -3.11 13.94 12.32
N ALA A 274 -2.79 13.23 11.23
CA ALA A 274 -1.66 12.30 11.21
C ALA A 274 -0.31 13.03 11.36
N ARG A 275 -0.13 14.17 10.69
CA ARG A 275 1.06 15.02 10.85
C ARG A 275 1.21 15.50 12.29
N GLU A 276 0.16 16.09 12.87
CA GLU A 276 0.17 16.62 14.23
C GLU A 276 0.53 15.54 15.26
N MET A 277 -0.01 14.33 15.11
CA MET A 277 0.33 13.19 15.97
C MET A 277 1.78 12.73 15.80
N ALA A 278 2.28 12.63 14.57
CA ALA A 278 3.68 12.25 14.31
C ALA A 278 4.67 13.29 14.85
N GLU A 279 4.34 14.58 14.75
CA GLU A 279 5.12 15.66 15.34
C GLU A 279 5.14 15.56 16.87
N ALA A 280 3.99 15.31 17.51
CA ALA A 280 3.92 15.12 18.96
C ALA A 280 4.78 13.94 19.44
N LEU A 281 4.72 12.80 18.73
CA LEU A 281 5.55 11.62 19.01
C LEU A 281 7.06 11.89 18.88
N THR A 282 7.45 12.79 17.98
CA THR A 282 8.87 13.12 17.76
C THR A 282 9.40 14.12 18.80
N VAL A 283 8.54 14.95 19.39
CA VAL A 283 8.93 15.92 20.43
C VAL A 283 9.08 15.27 21.81
N GLU A 284 8.40 14.14 22.04
CA GLU A 284 8.45 13.38 23.31
C GLU A 284 9.59 12.35 23.38
N ALA A 285 10.31 12.10 22.28
CA ALA A 285 11.44 11.17 22.15
C ALA A 285 12.81 11.86 22.25
#